data_AF-A0A5K0VKZ7-F1
#
_entry.id   AF-A0A5K0VKZ7-F1
#
_cell.length_a   1.000
_cell.length_b   1.000
_cell.length_c   1.000
_cell.angle_alpha   90.00
_cell.angle_beta   90.00
_cell.angle_gamma   90.00
#
_symmetry.space_group_name_H-M   'P 1'
#
loop_
_entity.id
_entity.type
_entity.pdbx_description
1 polymer ?
#
loop_
_entity_poly.entity_id
_entity_poly.type
_entity_poly.pdbx_seq_one_letter_code
_entity_poly.pdbx_strand_id
1 'polypeptide(L)' 'HVGATSNGSVIINAYWKEVFPRTTMPDAIRALLPSSAKIS' A
#
# COMPACT_ATOMS: atom_id res chain seq x y z
N HIS A 1 -0.32 21.04 4.13
CA HIS A 1 0.58 19.99 3.63
C HIS A 1 0.28 18.73 4.44
N VAL A 2 -0.74 17.95 4.05
CA VAL A 2 -1.08 16.71 4.79
C VAL A 2 -0.02 15.69 4.36
N GLY A 3 0.94 15.43 5.25
CA GLY A 3 2.07 14.57 4.95
C GLY A 3 1.58 13.18 4.57
N ALA A 4 1.86 12.77 3.33
CA ALA A 4 1.88 11.37 2.94
C ALA A 4 3.03 10.71 3.72
N THR A 5 2.74 10.36 4.97
CA THR A 5 3.66 9.58 5.80
C THR A 5 3.90 8.25 5.09
N SER A 6 5.10 7.71 5.23
CA SER A 6 5.64 6.53 4.55
C SER A 6 4.87 5.20 4.75
N ASN A 7 3.64 5.28 5.28
CA ASN A 7 2.69 4.22 5.59
C ASN A 7 1.61 4.00 4.52
N GLY A 8 1.58 4.78 3.43
CA GLY A 8 0.54 4.67 2.40
C GLY A 8 0.40 3.26 1.80
N SER A 9 1.52 2.58 1.52
CA SER A 9 1.51 1.19 1.04
C SER A 9 1.02 0.19 2.09
N VAL A 10 1.29 0.43 3.37
CA VAL A 10 0.80 -0.41 4.48
C VAL A 10 -0.72 -0.31 4.60
N ILE A 11 -1.26 0.92 4.54
CA ILE A 11 -2.70 1.18 4.63
C ILE A 11 -3.44 0.54 3.44
N ILE A 12 -2.94 0.73 2.22
CA ILE A 12 -3.61 0.18 1.02
C ILE A 12 -3.56 -1.36 1.03
N ASN A 13 -2.44 -1.95 1.46
CA ASN A 13 -2.34 -3.40 1.59
C ASN A 13 -3.29 -3.97 2.66
N ALA A 14 -3.46 -3.28 3.78
CA ALA A 14 -4.41 -3.67 4.82
C ALA A 14 -5.86 -3.60 4.29
N TYR A 15 -6.22 -2.50 3.64
CA TYR A 15 -7.54 -2.30 3.04
C TYR A 15 -7.87 -3.36 1.99
N TRP A 16 -6.91 -3.70 1.12
CA TRP A 16 -7.10 -4.74 0.12
C TRP A 16 -7.46 -6.10 0.74
N LYS A 17 -6.77 -6.48 1.82
CA LYS A 17 -7.06 -7.74 2.54
C LYS A 17 -8.42 -7.73 3.21
N GLU A 18 -8.92 -6.57 3.62
CA GLU A 18 -10.25 -6.42 4.23
C GLU A 18 -11.35 -6.61 3.19
N VAL A 19 -11.23 -5.95 2.03
CA VAL A 19 -12.22 -6.00 0.95
C VAL A 19 -12.15 -7.32 0.16
N PHE A 20 -10.95 -7.84 -0.03
CA PHE A 20 -10.70 -9.06 -0.81
C PHE A 20 -9.90 -10.11 -0.02
N PRO A 21 -10.48 -10.71 1.03
CA PRO A 21 -9.76 -11.59 1.97
C PRO A 21 -9.22 -12.89 1.36
N ARG A 22 -9.73 -13.30 0.20
CA ARG A 22 -9.28 -14.49 -0.54
C ARG A 22 -8.43 -14.16 -1.77
N THR A 23 -8.21 -12.87 -2.05
CA THR A 23 -7.52 -12.45 -3.26
C THR A 23 -6.20 -11.79 -2.89
N THR A 24 -5.10 -12.43 -3.27
CA THR A 24 -3.78 -11.80 -3.17
C THR A 24 -3.72 -10.58 -4.08
N MET A 25 -3.17 -9.48 -3.58
CA MET A 25 -3.00 -8.26 -4.34
C MET A 25 -2.08 -8.50 -5.55
N PRO A 26 -2.50 -8.18 -6.78
CA PRO A 26 -1.68 -8.37 -7.98
C PRO A 26 -0.40 -7.53 -7.93
N ASP A 27 0.71 -8.07 -8.42
CA ASP A 27 2.01 -7.39 -8.43
C ASP A 27 1.98 -6.05 -9.17
N ALA A 28 1.18 -5.95 -10.24
CA ALA A 28 0.99 -4.69 -10.96
C ALA A 28 0.44 -3.57 -10.06
N ILE A 29 -0.53 -3.87 -9.19
CA ILE A 29 -1.06 -2.89 -8.23
C ILE A 29 -0.05 -2.66 -7.11
N ARG A 30 0.63 -3.71 -6.65
CA ARG A 30 1.66 -3.60 -5.61
C ARG A 30 2.82 -2.69 -6.03
N ALA A 31 3.21 -2.73 -7.31
CA ALA A 31 4.25 -1.88 -7.88
C ALA A 31 3.82 -0.40 -8.01
N LEU A 32 2.51 -0.14 -8.09
CA LEU A 32 1.95 1.21 -8.10
C LEU A 32 1.79 1.79 -6.69
N LEU A 33 1.91 0.96 -5.65
CA LEU A 33 1.87 1.46 -4.28
C LEU A 33 3.08 2.34 -4.03
N PRO A 34 2.91 3.45 -3.29
CA PRO A 34 4.04 4.25 -2.87
C PRO A 34 4.98 3.35 -2.08
N SER A 35 6.14 3.06 -2.69
CA SER A 35 7.21 2.33 -2.02
C SER A 35 7.44 3.06 -0.71
N SER A 36 7.55 2.31 0.39
CA SER A 36 8.02 2.86 1.67
C SER A 36 9.51 3.17 1.54
N ALA A 37 9.86 3.99 0.55
CA ALA A 37 11.17 4.59 0.40
C ALA A 37 11.31 5.48 1.62
N LYS A 38 12.07 4.96 2.58
CA LYS A 38 12.56 5.70 3.72
C LYS A 38 13.16 6.98 3.15
N ILE A 39 12.54 8.12 3.45
CA ILE A 39 13.17 9.42 3.22
C ILE A 39 14.36 9.40 4.18
N SER A 40 15.57 9.18 3.64
CA SER A 40 16.80 9.13 4.43
C SER A 40 17.33 10.52 4.69
#